data_AF-A0A7R9H814-F1
#
_entry.id   AF-A0A7R9H814-F1
#
_cell.length_a   1.000
_cell.length_b   1.000
_cell.length_c   1.000
_cell.angle_alpha   90.00
_cell.angle_beta   90.00
_cell.angle_gamma   90.00
#
_symmetry.space_group_name_H-M   'P 1'
#
loop_
_entity.id
_entity.type
_entity.pdbx_description
1 polymer ?
#
loop_
_entity_poly.entity_id
_entity_poly.type
_entity_poly.pdbx_seq_one_letter_code
_entity_poly.pdbx_strand_id
1 'polypeptide(L)'
;MEMTLKAGFGEQGPPVLLDNLTPSARELFLSVYGSDNFTLADTCAGDDYKNERRIQSKHTTIVLSMFFISLLGVGMGQTAVYTLGIPYIDDNVASRESPLYFAITIGVRILGPALGFILGSVCTRLYADLSVDPQITPTDPRWVGAWWLGLVMVSALLMLASLAMFSFPKRLRSSRPTPRALQRGKKNPSLRGEP
;
A
#
# COMPACT_ATOMS: atom_id res chain seq x y z
N MET A 1 66.04 0.53 20.27
CA MET A 1 65.74 1.14 21.58
C MET A 1 64.28 1.57 21.50
N GLU A 2 63.40 0.76 22.08
CA GLU A 2 62.04 1.18 22.40
C GLU A 2 62.08 2.44 23.26
N MET A 3 61.01 3.24 23.20
CA MET A 3 60.22 3.80 24.32
C MET A 3 59.58 5.13 23.91
N THR A 4 58.25 5.16 23.68
CA THR A 4 57.21 5.67 24.62
C THR A 4 57.17 7.21 24.65
N LEU A 5 56.09 7.98 24.84
CA LEU A 5 54.75 7.92 25.43
C LEU A 5 54.03 9.18 24.87
N LYS A 6 52.77 9.13 24.41
CA LYS A 6 51.52 9.37 25.16
C LYS A 6 51.27 10.83 25.61
N ALA A 7 50.04 11.29 25.29
CA ALA A 7 49.27 12.42 25.83
C ALA A 7 49.72 13.83 25.38
N GLY A 8 48.83 14.80 25.13
CA GLY A 8 47.43 14.87 25.50
C GLY A 8 46.69 16.02 24.79
N PHE A 9 45.38 15.94 24.94
CA PHE A 9 44.39 17.02 24.89
C PHE A 9 44.99 18.41 25.18
N GLY A 10 44.74 19.40 24.32
CA GLY A 10 45.15 20.77 24.60
C GLY A 10 44.79 21.77 23.50
N GLU A 11 43.65 22.44 23.69
CA GLU A 11 43.52 23.89 23.56
C GLU A 11 44.07 24.54 22.28
N GLN A 12 43.23 24.63 21.25
CA GLN A 12 43.32 25.73 20.28
C GLN A 12 42.11 26.64 20.45
N GLY A 13 42.06 27.31 21.61
CA GLY A 13 41.38 28.58 21.75
C GLY A 13 42.16 29.69 21.03
N PRO A 14 41.50 30.74 20.52
CA PRO A 14 42.18 31.77 19.75
C PRO A 14 43.22 32.52 20.60
N PRO A 15 44.44 32.70 20.06
CA PRO A 15 45.54 33.31 20.79
C PRO A 15 45.33 34.82 20.97
N VAL A 16 45.50 35.28 22.21
CA VAL A 16 46.29 36.49 22.54
C VAL A 16 45.99 37.72 21.67
N LEU A 17 44.72 38.13 21.55
CA LEU A 17 44.34 39.40 20.91
C LEU A 17 43.32 40.21 21.72
N LEU A 18 42.99 39.79 22.95
CA LEU A 18 42.06 40.52 23.83
C LEU A 18 42.75 41.30 24.95
N ASP A 19 44.05 41.10 25.20
CA ASP A 19 44.72 41.70 26.36
C ASP A 19 45.33 43.08 26.10
N ASN A 20 45.44 43.49 24.83
CA ASN A 20 45.99 44.79 24.43
C ASN A 20 44.91 45.80 23.98
N LEU A 21 43.63 45.44 24.11
CA LEU A 21 42.51 46.33 23.82
C LEU A 21 42.19 47.20 25.05
N THR A 22 41.90 48.47 24.81
CA THR A 22 41.36 49.37 25.83
C THR A 22 40.10 48.75 26.46
N PRO A 23 39.83 48.96 27.76
CA PRO A 23 38.71 48.32 28.46
C PRO A 23 37.37 48.57 27.78
N SER A 24 37.18 49.73 27.14
CA SER A 24 36.01 50.05 26.32
C SER A 24 35.88 49.19 25.06
N ALA A 25 36.98 48.83 24.41
CA ALA A 25 36.97 47.99 23.22
C ALA A 25 36.71 46.51 23.55
N ARG A 26 37.14 46.02 24.73
CA ARG A 26 36.82 44.67 25.22
C ARG A 26 35.33 44.52 25.54
N GLU A 27 34.75 45.51 26.22
CA GLU A 27 33.30 45.58 26.49
C GLU A 27 32.49 45.66 25.19
N LEU A 28 32.96 46.44 24.20
CA LEU A 28 32.31 46.50 22.90
C LEU A 28 32.39 45.16 22.16
N PHE A 29 33.52 44.46 22.18
CA PHE A 29 33.65 43.15 21.53
C PHE A 29 32.78 42.08 22.20
N LEU A 30 32.70 42.06 23.54
CA LEU A 30 31.79 41.16 24.27
C LEU A 30 30.31 41.54 24.10
N SER A 31 29.97 42.83 23.95
CA SER A 31 28.60 43.25 23.66
C SER A 31 28.17 42.96 22.22
N VAL A 32 29.10 43.03 21.27
CA VAL A 32 28.84 42.81 19.84
C VAL A 32 28.89 41.32 19.48
N TYR A 33 29.71 40.51 20.17
CA TYR A 33 29.95 39.10 19.81
C TYR A 33 29.61 38.09 20.92
N GLY A 34 29.30 38.53 22.14
CA GLY A 34 29.39 37.69 23.33
C GLY A 34 28.11 37.07 23.90
N SER A 35 26.87 37.44 23.54
CA SER A 35 25.69 36.75 24.14
C SER A 35 24.37 36.70 23.39
N ASP A 36 23.97 37.67 22.57
CA ASP A 36 22.53 37.75 22.20
C ASP A 36 22.13 37.40 20.76
N ASN A 37 23.08 37.32 19.81
CA ASN A 37 22.73 37.06 18.40
C ASN A 37 23.09 35.66 17.88
N PHE A 38 23.87 34.87 18.62
CA PHE A 38 24.20 33.49 18.23
C PHE A 38 23.23 32.46 18.84
N THR A 39 22.50 32.80 19.91
CA THR A 39 21.59 31.88 20.62
C THR A 39 20.13 32.04 20.21
N LEU A 40 19.64 33.28 19.99
CA LEU A 40 18.25 33.55 19.57
C LEU A 40 17.99 33.19 18.10
N ALA A 41 18.91 33.51 17.19
CA ALA A 41 18.77 33.15 15.77
C ALA A 41 18.83 31.63 15.56
N ASP A 42 19.66 30.93 16.34
CA ASP A 42 19.85 29.47 16.24
C ASP A 42 18.74 28.68 16.95
N THR A 43 18.08 29.26 17.97
CA THR A 43 16.86 28.68 18.56
C THR A 43 15.64 28.85 17.67
N CYS A 44 15.43 30.02 17.04
CA CYS A 44 14.35 30.20 16.06
C CYS A 44 14.53 29.27 14.84
N ALA A 45 15.73 29.22 14.25
CA ALA A 45 16.02 28.32 13.13
C ALA A 45 15.95 26.83 13.54
N GLY A 46 16.39 26.50 14.76
CA GLY A 46 16.33 25.14 15.31
C GLY A 46 14.90 24.66 15.57
N ASP A 47 14.01 25.54 16.00
CA ASP A 47 12.60 25.22 16.24
C ASP A 47 11.82 25.09 14.93
N ASP A 48 12.08 25.92 13.92
CA ASP A 48 11.53 25.74 12.57
C ASP A 48 11.96 24.41 11.96
N TYR A 49 13.25 24.05 12.04
CA TYR A 49 13.75 22.76 11.54
C TYR A 49 13.17 21.55 12.31
N LYS A 50 13.00 21.65 13.64
CA LYS A 50 12.32 20.60 14.42
C LYS A 50 10.85 20.50 14.06
N ASN A 51 10.18 21.63 13.80
CA ASN A 51 8.76 21.65 13.44
C ASN A 51 8.54 21.09 12.04
N GLU A 52 9.36 21.49 11.06
CA GLU A 52 9.37 20.96 9.68
C GLU A 52 9.58 19.43 9.69
N ARG A 53 10.56 18.93 10.47
CA ARG A 53 10.78 17.49 10.64
C ARG A 53 9.63 16.77 11.33
N ARG A 54 8.98 17.39 12.32
CA ARG A 54 7.79 16.83 12.97
C ARG A 54 6.60 16.78 12.03
N ILE A 55 6.39 17.81 11.22
CA ILE A 55 5.33 17.83 10.20
C ILE A 55 5.60 16.73 9.17
N GLN A 56 6.83 16.62 8.68
CA GLN A 56 7.25 15.57 7.75
C GLN A 56 7.10 14.16 8.34
N SER A 57 7.46 13.99 9.61
CA SER A 57 7.31 12.72 10.34
C SER A 57 5.84 12.34 10.50
N LYS A 58 4.98 13.26 10.93
CA LYS A 58 3.53 13.03 11.03
C LYS A 58 2.93 12.64 9.69
N HIS A 59 3.28 13.36 8.63
CA HIS A 59 2.79 13.09 7.28
C HIS A 59 3.22 11.70 6.81
N THR A 60 4.48 11.34 7.04
CA THR A 60 5.01 10.00 6.71
C THR A 60 4.30 8.91 7.50
N THR A 61 4.08 9.08 8.81
CA THR A 61 3.37 8.10 9.64
C THR A 61 1.93 7.86 9.18
N ILE A 62 1.20 8.93 8.83
CA ILE A 62 -0.17 8.83 8.32
C ILE A 62 -0.19 8.09 6.99
N VAL A 63 0.71 8.44 6.07
CA VAL A 63 0.80 7.79 4.76
C VAL A 63 1.13 6.29 4.92
N LEU A 64 2.10 5.96 5.78
CA LEU A 64 2.48 4.57 6.05
C LEU A 64 1.34 3.75 6.66
N SER A 65 0.55 4.32 7.57
CA SER A 65 -0.58 3.60 8.16
C SER A 65 -1.69 3.33 7.14
N MET A 66 -1.98 4.28 6.25
CA MET A 66 -2.92 4.08 5.13
C MET A 66 -2.45 2.99 4.17
N PHE A 67 -1.17 2.98 3.81
CA PHE A 67 -0.61 1.92 2.96
C PHE A 67 -0.65 0.57 3.66
N PHE A 68 -0.34 0.50 4.96
CA PHE A 68 -0.38 -0.75 5.70
C PHE A 68 -1.77 -1.38 5.70
N ILE A 69 -2.81 -0.59 6.00
CA ILE A 69 -4.20 -1.06 5.99
C ILE A 69 -4.61 -1.51 4.58
N SER A 70 -4.22 -0.74 3.55
CA SER A 70 -4.51 -1.08 2.16
C SER A 70 -3.86 -2.39 1.74
N LEU A 71 -2.57 -2.58 2.04
CA LEU A 71 -1.82 -3.80 1.74
C LEU A 71 -2.38 -5.01 2.49
N LEU A 72 -2.79 -4.82 3.74
CA LEU A 72 -3.44 -5.88 4.54
C LEU A 72 -4.77 -6.29 3.90
N GLY A 73 -5.61 -5.33 3.52
CA GLY A 73 -6.86 -5.59 2.82
C GLY A 73 -6.66 -6.32 1.48
N VAL A 74 -5.67 -5.90 0.69
CA VAL A 74 -5.29 -6.58 -0.56
C VAL A 74 -4.84 -8.03 -0.28
N GLY A 75 -4.03 -8.25 0.75
CA GLY A 75 -3.57 -9.59 1.15
C GLY A 75 -4.71 -10.51 1.58
N MET A 76 -5.65 -10.00 2.40
CA MET A 76 -6.85 -10.75 2.78
C MET A 76 -7.72 -11.10 1.56
N GLY A 77 -7.93 -10.15 0.65
CA GLY A 77 -8.72 -10.35 -0.56
C GLY A 77 -8.11 -11.42 -1.48
N GLN A 78 -6.80 -11.36 -1.73
CA GLN A 78 -6.11 -12.38 -2.52
C GLN A 78 -6.26 -13.76 -1.88
N THR A 79 -5.95 -13.87 -0.59
CA THR A 79 -6.03 -15.15 0.14
C THR A 79 -7.44 -15.74 0.09
N ALA A 80 -8.48 -14.94 0.30
CA ALA A 80 -9.87 -15.41 0.24
C ALA A 80 -10.22 -15.99 -1.14
N VAL A 81 -9.77 -15.36 -2.23
CA VAL A 81 -9.99 -15.85 -3.60
C VAL A 81 -9.26 -17.16 -3.85
N TYR A 82 -8.02 -17.32 -3.38
CA TYR A 82 -7.26 -18.57 -3.54
C TYR A 82 -7.86 -19.71 -2.70
N THR A 83 -8.17 -19.44 -1.43
CA THR A 83 -8.66 -20.46 -0.49
C THR A 83 -10.09 -20.90 -0.78
N LEU A 84 -10.99 -19.97 -1.12
CA LEU A 84 -12.40 -20.31 -1.36
C LEU A 84 -12.71 -20.53 -2.84
N GLY A 85 -12.01 -19.87 -3.76
CA GLY A 85 -12.35 -19.90 -5.19
C GLY A 85 -11.99 -21.19 -5.88
N ILE A 86 -10.79 -21.73 -5.66
CA ILE A 86 -10.30 -22.94 -6.32
C ILE A 86 -11.13 -24.18 -5.92
N PRO A 87 -11.36 -24.45 -4.63
CA PRO A 87 -12.19 -25.59 -4.21
C PRO A 87 -13.65 -25.43 -4.64
N TYR A 88 -14.19 -24.21 -4.64
CA TYR A 88 -15.55 -23.96 -5.10
C TYR A 88 -15.75 -24.37 -6.56
N ILE A 89 -14.80 -24.04 -7.44
CA ILE A 89 -14.86 -24.43 -8.86
C ILE A 89 -14.73 -25.96 -9.01
N ASP A 90 -13.86 -26.59 -8.22
CA ASP A 90 -13.66 -28.05 -8.23
C ASP A 90 -14.93 -28.81 -7.80
N ASP A 91 -15.60 -28.37 -6.74
CA ASP A 91 -16.79 -29.02 -6.20
C ASP A 91 -18.07 -28.80 -7.05
N ASN A 92 -18.13 -27.74 -7.86
CA ASN A 92 -19.32 -27.35 -8.61
C ASN A 92 -19.27 -27.69 -10.11
N VAL A 93 -18.16 -28.21 -10.63
CA VAL A 93 -18.00 -28.59 -12.05
C VAL A 93 -17.87 -30.10 -12.21
N ALA A 94 -18.59 -30.69 -13.19
CA ALA A 94 -18.43 -32.10 -13.52
C ALA A 94 -17.01 -32.39 -14.01
N SER A 95 -16.36 -33.47 -13.53
CA SER A 95 -14.93 -33.78 -13.73
C SER A 95 -14.42 -33.80 -15.18
N ARG A 96 -15.31 -33.81 -16.17
CA ARG A 96 -14.96 -33.76 -17.60
C ARG A 96 -14.66 -32.35 -18.10
N GLU A 97 -15.27 -31.32 -17.51
CA GLU A 97 -15.15 -29.92 -17.92
C GLU A 97 -14.31 -29.07 -16.94
N SER A 98 -13.95 -29.60 -15.77
CA SER A 98 -13.16 -28.88 -14.76
C SER A 98 -11.81 -28.35 -15.25
N PRO A 99 -11.04 -29.05 -16.12
CA PRO A 99 -9.76 -28.53 -16.60
C PRO A 99 -9.90 -27.24 -17.42
N LEU A 100 -11.02 -27.07 -18.13
CA LEU A 100 -11.28 -25.88 -18.93
C LEU A 100 -11.48 -24.64 -18.04
N TYR A 101 -12.23 -24.77 -16.94
CA TYR A 101 -12.44 -23.66 -15.98
C TYR A 101 -11.15 -23.27 -15.26
N PHE A 102 -10.30 -24.24 -14.91
CA PHE A 102 -8.98 -23.97 -14.36
C PHE A 102 -8.07 -23.25 -15.36
N ALA A 103 -8.06 -23.71 -16.63
CA ALA A 103 -7.29 -23.06 -17.69
C ALA A 103 -7.70 -21.60 -17.91
N ILE A 104 -9.00 -21.31 -17.92
CA ILE A 104 -9.52 -19.94 -18.03
C ILE A 104 -9.09 -19.10 -16.81
N THR A 105 -9.25 -19.64 -15.60
CA THR A 105 -8.88 -18.93 -14.36
C THR A 105 -7.40 -18.54 -14.34
N ILE A 106 -6.53 -19.47 -14.72
CA ILE A 106 -5.08 -19.24 -14.81
C ILE A 106 -4.75 -18.27 -15.95
N GLY A 107 -5.42 -18.42 -17.10
CA GLY A 107 -5.27 -17.51 -18.24
C GLY A 107 -5.59 -16.06 -17.88
N VAL A 108 -6.70 -15.83 -17.16
CA VAL A 108 -7.08 -14.48 -16.67
C VAL A 108 -6.05 -13.94 -15.68
N ARG A 109 -5.44 -14.78 -14.83
CA ARG A 109 -4.37 -14.34 -13.91
C ARG A 109 -3.12 -13.87 -14.65
N ILE A 110 -2.76 -14.54 -15.74
CA ILE A 110 -1.59 -14.17 -16.56
C ILE A 110 -1.89 -12.92 -17.40
N LEU A 111 -3.11 -12.79 -17.92
CA LEU A 111 -3.54 -11.63 -18.71
C LEU A 111 -3.85 -10.39 -17.86
N GLY A 112 -4.17 -10.58 -16.57
CA GLY A 112 -4.50 -9.50 -15.64
C GLY A 112 -3.48 -8.37 -15.60
N PRO A 113 -2.17 -8.65 -15.41
CA PRO A 113 -1.12 -7.65 -15.48
C PRO A 113 -1.10 -6.88 -16.79
N ALA A 114 -1.22 -7.57 -17.94
CA ALA A 114 -1.21 -6.93 -19.25
C ALA A 114 -2.38 -5.94 -19.42
N LEU A 115 -3.60 -6.36 -19.06
CA LEU A 115 -4.77 -5.50 -19.09
C LEU A 115 -4.66 -4.32 -18.10
N GLY A 116 -4.09 -4.56 -16.91
CA GLY A 116 -3.82 -3.52 -15.92
C GLY A 116 -2.84 -2.47 -16.41
N PHE A 117 -1.75 -2.88 -17.08
CA PHE A 117 -0.80 -1.94 -17.67
C PHE A 117 -1.41 -1.13 -18.81
N ILE A 118 -2.20 -1.76 -19.69
CA ILE A 118 -2.91 -1.06 -20.76
C ILE A 118 -3.87 -0.01 -20.17
N LEU A 119 -4.70 -0.42 -19.20
CA LEU A 119 -5.64 0.48 -18.55
C LEU A 119 -4.93 1.63 -17.82
N GLY A 120 -3.86 1.33 -17.08
CA GLY A 120 -3.04 2.34 -16.39
C GLY A 120 -2.35 3.30 -17.35
N SER A 121 -1.89 2.81 -18.51
CA SER A 121 -1.31 3.65 -19.56
C SER A 121 -2.34 4.62 -20.14
N VAL A 122 -3.53 4.14 -20.51
CA VAL A 122 -4.61 4.99 -21.04
C VAL A 122 -5.06 6.01 -20.00
N CYS A 123 -5.20 5.57 -18.74
CA CYS A 123 -5.56 6.42 -17.61
C CYS A 123 -4.56 7.57 -17.39
N THR A 124 -3.26 7.32 -17.61
CA THR A 124 -2.20 8.33 -17.43
C THR A 124 -2.12 9.31 -18.62
N ARG A 125 -2.70 8.96 -19.78
CA ARG A 125 -2.83 9.87 -20.94
C ARG A 125 -3.91 10.93 -20.76
N LEU A 126 -4.77 10.81 -19.74
CA LEU A 126 -5.75 11.83 -19.37
C LEU A 126 -5.15 12.76 -18.31
N TYR A 127 -5.40 14.05 -18.40
CA TYR A 127 -4.87 15.01 -17.43
C TYR A 127 -5.50 14.81 -16.05
N ALA A 128 -4.73 14.98 -14.97
CA ALA A 128 -5.19 14.73 -13.60
C ALA A 128 -6.43 15.54 -13.21
N ASP A 129 -6.60 16.73 -13.79
CA ASP A 129 -7.80 17.55 -13.65
C ASP A 129 -8.65 17.44 -14.92
N LEU A 130 -9.76 16.70 -14.83
CA LEU A 130 -10.67 16.52 -15.96
C LEU A 130 -11.54 17.77 -16.22
N SER A 131 -11.57 18.74 -15.31
CA SER A 131 -12.46 19.90 -15.38
C SER A 131 -11.81 21.14 -15.98
N VAL A 132 -10.50 21.11 -16.23
CA VAL A 132 -9.72 22.24 -16.75
C VAL A 132 -9.15 21.86 -18.10
N ASP A 133 -9.38 22.67 -19.14
CA ASP A 133 -8.73 22.50 -20.44
C ASP A 133 -7.22 22.67 -20.28
N PRO A 134 -6.42 21.59 -20.43
CA PRO A 134 -4.99 21.68 -20.26
C PRO A 134 -4.41 22.45 -21.45
N GLN A 135 -3.88 23.65 -21.18
CA GLN A 135 -3.01 24.38 -22.11
C GLN A 135 -1.62 23.72 -22.25
N ILE A 136 -1.44 22.54 -21.66
CA ILE A 136 -0.19 21.78 -21.63
C ILE A 136 -0.36 20.50 -22.43
N THR A 137 0.65 20.16 -23.22
CA THR A 137 0.62 18.97 -24.07
C THR A 137 1.09 17.77 -23.24
N PRO A 138 0.59 16.54 -23.46
CA PRO A 138 1.11 15.33 -22.79
C PRO A 138 2.60 15.03 -23.03
N THR A 139 3.27 15.83 -23.87
CA THR A 139 4.72 15.80 -24.10
C THR A 139 5.51 16.65 -23.08
N ASP A 140 4.83 17.53 -22.33
CA ASP A 140 5.48 18.39 -21.34
C ASP A 140 5.82 17.60 -20.06
N PRO A 141 7.02 17.81 -19.47
CA PRO A 141 7.43 17.12 -18.23
C PRO A 141 6.59 17.48 -17.00
N ARG A 142 5.73 18.50 -17.11
CA ARG A 142 4.76 18.90 -16.07
C ARG A 142 3.45 18.12 -16.15
N TRP A 143 3.30 17.23 -17.15
CA TRP A 143 2.12 16.39 -17.30
C TRP A 143 2.02 15.39 -16.15
N VAL A 144 0.96 15.54 -15.35
CA VAL A 144 0.57 14.55 -14.35
C VAL A 144 -0.72 13.90 -14.84
N GLY A 145 -0.63 12.62 -15.19
CA GLY A 145 -1.77 11.85 -15.63
C GLY A 145 -2.74 11.53 -14.50
N ALA A 146 -3.99 11.28 -14.84
CA ALA A 146 -5.06 10.95 -13.89
C ALA A 146 -4.97 9.52 -13.33
N TRP A 147 -3.85 9.15 -12.70
CA TRP A 147 -3.57 7.80 -12.18
C TRP A 147 -4.68 7.23 -11.25
N TRP A 148 -5.37 8.11 -10.54
CA TRP A 148 -6.49 7.77 -9.65
C TRP A 148 -7.69 7.20 -10.42
N LEU A 149 -7.89 7.58 -11.68
CA LEU A 149 -9.04 7.17 -12.48
C LEU A 149 -9.03 5.64 -12.73
N GLY A 150 -7.84 5.04 -12.84
CA GLY A 150 -7.69 3.60 -13.00
C GLY A 150 -8.18 2.84 -11.78
N LEU A 151 -7.90 3.36 -10.57
CA LEU A 151 -8.37 2.78 -9.32
C LEU A 151 -9.91 2.87 -9.21
N VAL A 152 -10.48 4.02 -9.57
CA VAL A 152 -11.94 4.23 -9.56
C VAL A 152 -12.62 3.30 -10.57
N MET A 153 -12.10 3.19 -11.78
CA MET A 153 -12.65 2.30 -12.82
C MET A 153 -12.62 0.83 -12.37
N VAL A 154 -11.48 0.34 -11.89
CA VAL A 154 -11.37 -1.05 -11.42
C VAL A 154 -12.28 -1.32 -10.22
N SER A 155 -12.38 -0.37 -9.27
CA SER A 155 -13.28 -0.47 -8.12
C SER A 155 -14.75 -0.53 -8.55
N ALA A 156 -15.16 0.31 -9.51
CA ALA A 156 -16.51 0.29 -10.07
C ALA A 156 -16.84 -1.05 -10.76
N LEU A 157 -15.92 -1.59 -11.57
CA LEU A 157 -16.11 -2.90 -12.20
C LEU A 157 -16.26 -4.02 -11.17
N LEU A 158 -15.45 -4.00 -10.11
CA LEU A 158 -15.54 -4.95 -8.99
C LEU A 158 -16.86 -4.80 -8.22
N MET A 159 -17.32 -3.56 -8.00
CA MET A 159 -18.58 -3.29 -7.33
C MET A 159 -19.77 -3.76 -8.17
N LEU A 160 -19.74 -3.56 -9.48
CA LEU A 160 -20.73 -4.09 -10.42
C LEU A 160 -20.74 -5.62 -10.44
N ALA A 161 -19.57 -6.24 -10.47
CA ALA A 161 -19.45 -7.71 -10.40
C ALA A 161 -19.99 -8.24 -9.06
N SER A 162 -19.69 -7.56 -7.95
CA SER A 162 -20.22 -7.89 -6.63
C SER A 162 -21.75 -7.78 -6.60
N LEU A 163 -22.31 -6.68 -7.14
CA LEU A 163 -23.74 -6.48 -7.23
C LEU A 163 -24.42 -7.56 -8.10
N ALA A 164 -23.81 -7.91 -9.24
CA ALA A 164 -24.28 -8.99 -10.09
C ALA A 164 -24.29 -10.34 -9.34
N MET A 165 -23.24 -10.63 -8.57
CA MET A 165 -23.16 -11.83 -7.73
C MET A 165 -24.21 -11.83 -6.59
N PHE A 166 -24.49 -10.67 -5.98
CA PHE A 166 -25.54 -10.53 -4.98
C PHE A 166 -26.95 -10.66 -5.59
N SER A 167 -27.12 -10.27 -6.85
CA SER A 167 -28.38 -10.37 -7.59
C SER A 167 -28.69 -11.79 -8.06
N PHE A 168 -27.70 -12.70 -8.06
CA PHE A 168 -27.95 -14.11 -8.31
C PHE A 168 -28.77 -14.71 -7.14
N PRO A 169 -29.89 -15.40 -7.43
CA PRO A 169 -30.74 -15.95 -6.38
C PRO A 169 -29.94 -16.96 -5.55
N LYS A 170 -29.82 -16.69 -4.24
CA LYS A 170 -29.10 -17.51 -3.23
C LYS A 170 -29.53 -18.99 -3.17
N ARG A 171 -30.62 -19.35 -3.86
CA ARG A 171 -31.16 -20.69 -3.96
C ARG A 171 -31.51 -20.96 -5.42
N LEU A 172 -30.59 -21.61 -6.15
CA LEU A 172 -31.03 -22.50 -7.21
C LEU A 172 -31.92 -23.56 -6.54
N ARG A 173 -33.18 -23.71 -6.97
CA ARG A 173 -34.06 -24.78 -6.49
C ARG A 173 -33.31 -26.10 -6.70
N SER A 174 -32.83 -26.70 -5.60
CA SER A 174 -32.31 -28.06 -5.61
C SER A 174 -33.46 -29.00 -5.93
N SER A 175 -33.70 -29.23 -7.22
CA SER A 175 -34.63 -30.26 -7.67
C SER A 175 -33.92 -31.62 -7.66
N ARG A 176 -33.49 -32.09 -6.49
CA ARG A 176 -33.21 -33.52 -6.25
C ARG A 176 -33.48 -33.93 -4.80
N PRO A 177 -34.70 -34.32 -4.44
CA PRO A 177 -34.89 -35.35 -3.45
C PRO A 177 -34.83 -36.70 -4.17
N THR A 178 -33.69 -37.38 -4.12
CA THR A 178 -33.72 -38.85 -4.22
C THR A 178 -32.71 -39.42 -3.25
N PRO A 179 -33.11 -39.67 -1.99
CA PRO A 179 -32.31 -40.44 -1.06
C PRO A 179 -32.14 -41.85 -1.63
N ARG A 180 -30.94 -42.18 -2.11
CA ARG A 180 -30.54 -43.58 -2.39
C ARG A 180 -30.70 -44.49 -1.17
N ALA A 181 -30.87 -43.92 0.03
CA ALA A 181 -31.21 -44.63 1.26
C ALA A 181 -32.59 -45.31 1.26
N LEU A 182 -33.58 -44.83 0.47
CA LEU A 182 -34.90 -45.48 0.36
C LEU A 182 -34.95 -46.63 -0.67
N GLN A 183 -33.96 -46.72 -1.56
CA GLN A 183 -33.86 -47.81 -2.54
C GLN A 183 -33.21 -49.08 -1.96
N ARG A 184 -32.45 -48.97 -0.85
CA ARG A 184 -31.76 -50.12 -0.23
C ARG A 184 -32.65 -50.93 0.72
N GLY A 185 -33.77 -50.38 1.18
CA GLY A 185 -34.76 -51.07 2.03
C GLY A 185 -35.89 -51.77 1.26
N LYS A 186 -35.99 -51.57 -0.06
CA LYS A 186 -37.02 -52.19 -0.92
C LYS A 186 -36.41 -53.23 -1.86
N LYS A 187 -35.51 -54.07 -1.36
CA LYS A 187 -35.11 -55.32 -2.01
C LYS A 187 -35.38 -56.47 -1.04
N ASN A 188 -36.65 -56.90 -1.07
CA ASN A 188 -37.23 -58.17 -0.66
C ASN A 188 -37.20 -58.56 0.83
N PRO A 189 -38.32 -58.35 1.55
CA PRO A 189 -38.72 -59.23 2.64
C PRO A 189 -39.41 -60.49 2.09
N SER A 190 -39.26 -61.61 2.79
CA SER A 190 -39.91 -62.92 2.58
C SER A 190 -39.17 -63.92 1.68
N LEU A 191 -38.33 -64.73 2.31
CA LEU A 191 -38.49 -66.17 2.17
C LEU A 191 -39.05 -66.66 3.52
N ARG A 192 -40.36 -66.96 3.51
CA ARG A 192 -41.01 -67.77 4.54
C ARG A 192 -40.24 -69.08 4.69
N GLY A 193 -40.13 -69.55 5.93
CA GLY A 193 -39.64 -70.89 6.21
C GLY A 193 -40.54 -71.96 5.61
N GLU A 194 -39.96 -73.13 5.44
CA GLU A 194 -40.68 -74.40 5.52
C GLU A 194 -39.84 -75.29 6.49
N PRO A 195 -40.50 -76.04 7.39
CA PRO A 195 -39.85 -76.91 8.38
C PRO A 195 -39.23 -78.19 7.79
#